data_AF-A0A2S6RZ69-F1
#
_entry.id   AF-A0A2S6RZ69-F1
#
_cell.length_a   1.000
_cell.length_b   1.000
_cell.length_c   1.000
_cell.angle_alpha   90.00
_cell.angle_beta   90.00
_cell.angle_gamma   90.00
#
_symmetry.space_group_name_H-M   'P 1'
#
loop_
_entity.id
_entity.type
_entity.pdbx_description
1 polymer ?
#
loop_
_entity_poly.entity_id
_entity_poly.type
_entity_poly.pdbx_seq_one_letter_code
_entity_poly.pdbx_strand_id
1 'polypeptide(L)' 'KIFVNGKNESVFLEPLERILESGLSPAETWKNLFLSEWHENIDNIYKANYFKILKKNEKI' A
#
# COMPACT_ATOMS: atom_id res chain seq x y z
N LYS A 1 -0.68 24.62 -12.01
CA LYS A 1 -0.25 23.49 -11.15
C LYS A 1 0.11 24.07 -9.79
N ILE A 2 -0.57 23.65 -8.73
CA ILE A 2 -0.30 24.14 -7.37
C ILE A 2 0.88 23.33 -6.80
N PHE A 3 1.85 24.02 -6.23
CA PHE A 3 2.99 23.41 -5.57
C PHE A 3 2.99 23.84 -4.10
N VAL A 4 2.99 22.86 -3.19
CA VAL A 4 3.12 23.08 -1.75
C VAL A 4 4.35 22.31 -1.28
N ASN A 5 5.28 22.98 -0.61
CA ASN A 5 6.55 22.39 -0.16
C ASN A 5 7.33 21.64 -1.26
N GLY A 6 7.34 22.18 -2.48
CA GLY A 6 8.04 21.57 -3.63
C GLY A 6 7.35 20.34 -4.23
N LYS A 7 6.19 19.94 -3.72
CA LYS A 7 5.37 18.84 -4.22
C LYS A 7 4.14 19.38 -4.94
N ASN A 8 3.78 18.78 -6.08
CA ASN A 8 2.50 19.05 -6.75
C ASN A 8 1.52 17.91 -6.49
N GLU A 9 0.28 18.04 -6.96
CA GLU A 9 -0.81 17.08 -6.78
C GLU A 9 -0.48 15.65 -7.25
N SER A 10 0.57 15.45 -8.07
CA SER A 10 1.05 14.12 -8.46
C SER A 10 1.40 13.23 -7.27
N VAL A 11 1.72 13.77 -6.10
CA VAL A 11 2.01 12.96 -4.91
C VAL A 11 0.81 12.13 -4.44
N PHE A 12 -0.42 12.54 -4.78
CA PHE A 12 -1.61 11.76 -4.51
C PHE A 12 -1.74 10.55 -5.45
N LEU A 13 -1.01 10.55 -6.57
CA LEU A 13 -0.98 9.45 -7.54
C LEU A 13 0.09 8.40 -7.20
N GLU A 14 1.13 8.73 -6.42
CA GLU A 14 2.18 7.78 -6.04
C GLU A 14 1.64 6.43 -5.54
N PRO A 15 0.59 6.35 -4.71
CA PRO A 15 0.10 5.06 -4.26
C PRO A 15 -0.61 4.27 -5.37
N LEU A 16 -1.26 4.96 -6.31
CA LEU A 16 -1.89 4.33 -7.47
C LEU A 16 -0.84 3.79 -8.44
N GLU A 17 0.23 4.55 -8.68
CA GLU A 17 1.36 4.11 -9.50
C GLU A 17 1.99 2.82 -8.95
N ARG A 18 2.17 2.75 -7.63
CA ARG A 18 2.72 1.55 -6.98
C ARG A 18 1.79 0.33 -7.02
N ILE A 19 0.47 0.52 -7.01
CA ILE A 19 -0.51 -0.56 -7.24
C ILE A 19 -0.36 -1.10 -8.67
N LEU A 20 -0.15 -0.22 -9.65
CA LEU A 20 0.10 -0.62 -11.03
C LEU A 20 1.43 -1.36 -11.16
N GLU A 21 2.49 -0.90 -10.51
CA GLU A 21 3.82 -1.54 -10.52
C GLU A 21 3.83 -2.92 -9.85
N SER A 22 3.05 -3.10 -8.76
CA SER A 22 2.97 -4.39 -8.06
C SER A 22 2.14 -5.41 -8.83
N GLY A 23 1.18 -4.96 -9.65
CA GLY A 23 0.21 -5.81 -10.33
C GLY A 23 -0.80 -6.46 -9.39
N LEU A 24 -0.81 -6.08 -8.11
CA LEU A 24 -1.70 -6.61 -7.08
C LEU A 24 -2.70 -5.54 -6.67
N SER A 25 -3.97 -5.91 -6.64
CA SER A 25 -5.00 -5.07 -6.04
C SER A 25 -4.77 -4.91 -4.52
N PRO A 26 -5.33 -3.84 -3.91
CA PRO A 26 -5.31 -3.69 -2.46
C PRO A 26 -5.88 -4.92 -1.71
N ALA A 27 -6.93 -5.54 -2.25
CA ALA A 27 -7.55 -6.73 -1.66
C ALA A 27 -6.60 -7.95 -1.66
N GLU A 28 -5.86 -8.17 -2.75
CA GLU A 28 -4.86 -9.23 -2.82
C GLU A 28 -3.70 -8.99 -1.85
N THR A 29 -3.28 -7.73 -1.73
CA THR A 29 -2.24 -7.33 -0.76
C THR A 29 -2.70 -7.62 0.67
N TRP A 30 -3.94 -7.26 1.03
CA TRP A 30 -4.48 -7.56 2.35
C TRP A 30 -4.67 -9.04 2.59
N LYS A 31 -5.10 -9.81 1.58
CA LYS A 31 -5.20 -11.26 1.69
C LYS A 31 -3.82 -11.89 2.00
N ASN A 32 -2.77 -11.43 1.32
CA ASN A 32 -1.42 -11.92 1.58
C ASN A 32 -0.94 -11.56 2.99
N LEU A 33 -1.18 -10.33 3.44
CA LEU A 33 -0.85 -9.88 4.80
C LEU A 33 -1.65 -10.64 5.87
N PHE A 34 -2.93 -10.89 5.61
CA PHE A 34 -3.82 -11.67 6.48
C PHE A 34 -3.25 -13.08 6.74
N LEU A 35 -2.81 -13.74 5.68
CA LEU A 35 -2.27 -15.10 5.71
C LEU A 35 -0.80 -15.19 6.20
N SER A 36 -0.09 -14.07 6.28
CA SER A 36 1.33 -14.02 6.68
C SER A 36 1.54 -13.27 7.98
N GLU A 37 1.63 -11.95 7.93
CA GLU A 37 2.03 -11.07 9.04
C GLU A 37 0.93 -10.86 10.08
N TRP A 38 -0.34 -10.91 9.68
CA TRP A 38 -1.44 -10.58 10.57
C TRP A 38 -1.90 -11.77 11.40
N HIS A 39 -1.33 -12.97 11.18
CA HIS A 39 -1.69 -14.20 11.87
C HIS A 39 -3.21 -14.43 11.87
N GLU A 40 -3.84 -14.27 10.71
CA GLU A 40 -5.28 -14.42 10.51
C GLU A 40 -6.16 -13.47 11.36
N ASN A 41 -5.57 -12.38 11.89
CA ASN A 41 -6.30 -11.34 12.60
C ASN A 41 -6.76 -10.23 11.63
N ILE A 42 -8.06 -10.19 11.34
CA ILE A 42 -8.66 -9.21 10.43
C ILE A 42 -8.61 -7.77 10.95
N ASP A 43 -8.55 -7.55 12.27
CA ASP A 43 -8.51 -6.21 12.86
C ASP A 43 -7.27 -5.42 12.43
N ASN A 44 -6.21 -6.13 12.00
CA ASN A 44 -5.02 -5.51 11.47
C ASN A 44 -5.28 -4.76 10.15
N ILE A 45 -6.43 -4.96 9.48
CA ILE A 45 -6.83 -4.15 8.32
C ILE A 45 -7.00 -2.66 8.68
N TYR A 46 -7.46 -2.36 9.90
CA TYR A 46 -7.60 -0.97 10.36
C TYR A 46 -6.26 -0.33 10.73
N LYS A 47 -5.23 -1.15 10.96
CA LYS A 47 -3.85 -0.70 11.18
C LYS A 47 -3.07 -0.60 9.87
N ALA A 48 -3.45 -1.39 8.88
CA ALA A 48 -2.89 -1.35 7.55
C ALA A 48 -3.54 -0.22 6.76
N ASN A 49 -2.88 0.93 6.73
CA ASN A 49 -3.27 2.00 5.84
C ASN A 49 -3.35 1.47 4.39
N TYR A 50 -4.33 1.94 3.61
CA TYR A 50 -4.60 1.56 2.21
C TYR A 50 -3.37 1.65 1.28
N PHE A 51 -2.33 2.34 1.75
CA PHE A 51 -1.07 2.62 1.06
C PHE A 51 0.16 2.02 1.74
N LYS A 52 -0.01 1.08 2.69
CA LYS A 52 1.09 0.27 3.22
C LYS A 52 1.52 -0.70 2.12
N ILE A 53 2.36 -0.17 1.24
CA ILE A 53 2.88 -0.87 0.08
C ILE A 53 4.08 -1.67 0.56
N LEU A 54 3.92 -2.98 0.60
CA LEU A 54 5.04 -3.90 0.77
C LEU A 54 6.02 -3.62 -0.36
N LYS A 55 7.20 -3.09 -0.02
CA LYS A 55 8.25 -2.94 -1.03
C LYS A 55 8.65 -4.35 -1.47
N LYS A 56 8.96 -4.52 -2.76
CA LYS A 56 9.40 -5.79 -3.37
C LYS A 56 10.56 -6.50 -2.64
N ASN A 57 11.21 -5.82 -1.68
CA ASN A 57 12.39 -6.28 -0.93
C ASN A 57 12.21 -6.29 0.60
N GLU A 58 11.02 -6.06 1.16
CA GLU A 58 10.80 -6.36 2.59
C GLU A 58 10.65 -7.87 2.73
N LYS A 59 11.56 -8.49 3.51
CA LYS A 59 11.49 -9.91 3.83
C LYS A 59 10.18 -10.18 4.59
N ILE A 60 9.48 -11.22 4.12
CA ILE A 60 8.30 -11.83 4.74
C ILE A 60 8.62 -12.22 6.18
#